data_AF-A0A369YKS9-F1
#
_entry.id   AF-A0A369YKS9-F1
#
_cell.length_a   1.000
_cell.length_b   1.000
_cell.length_c   1.000
_cell.angle_alpha   90.00
_cell.angle_beta   90.00
_cell.angle_gamma   90.00
#
_symmetry.space_group_name_H-M   'P 1'
#
loop_
_entity.id
_entity.type
_entity.pdbx_description
1 polymer ?
#
loop_
_entity_poly.entity_id
_entity_poly.type
_entity_poly.pdbx_seq_one_letter_code
_entity_poly.pdbx_strand_id
1 'polypeptide(L)'
;MTKTAPTKEDQPFVYQLGQDMAKLGFEIEKLKNKAVKAIRIVVPAKPEKYQQYGLEAVINLPPECQNAICIKSKNGEISLIETKETLSVYAEYNVSEFYLAPIYRLEADTITAALDQQQINDIDAAQEREERERKERQEREEREKGVYKYLAKWLTDNYLESVRANAKSSQLERGGIKVYVNKNGLQDLLDRPFERNSHLSDATLDESSYTDAKSAMLAEKARIDRGEVDLSVATDFNVVNYHYIDDML
;
A
#
# COMPACT_ATOMS: atom_id res chain seq x y z
N MET A 1 -47.23 -11.82 -66.62
CA MET A 1 -47.44 -11.12 -65.34
C MET A 1 -47.73 -9.66 -65.65
N THR A 2 -48.99 -9.26 -65.51
CA THR A 2 -49.51 -7.94 -65.90
C THR A 2 -49.14 -6.92 -64.82
N LYS A 3 -48.37 -5.90 -65.22
CA LYS A 3 -48.08 -4.71 -64.41
C LYS A 3 -49.36 -3.89 -64.31
N THR A 4 -50.08 -4.02 -63.20
CA THR A 4 -51.25 -3.19 -62.91
C THR A 4 -50.78 -1.74 -62.73
N ALA A 5 -51.24 -0.86 -63.63
CA ALA A 5 -51.03 0.57 -63.48
C ALA A 5 -51.84 1.07 -62.26
N PRO A 6 -51.29 2.01 -61.47
CA PRO A 6 -51.96 2.54 -60.28
C PRO A 6 -53.35 3.08 -60.64
N THR A 7 -54.35 2.72 -59.84
CA THR A 7 -55.74 3.11 -60.07
C THR A 7 -56.02 4.51 -59.50
N LYS A 8 -57.14 5.14 -59.89
CA LYS A 8 -57.48 6.52 -59.43
C LYS A 8 -57.56 6.65 -57.89
N GLU A 9 -57.82 5.56 -57.18
CA GLU A 9 -57.87 5.51 -55.71
C GLU A 9 -56.48 5.47 -55.06
N ASP A 10 -55.44 5.02 -55.79
CA ASP A 10 -54.05 4.97 -55.31
C ASP A 10 -53.33 6.32 -55.47
N GLN A 11 -53.87 7.23 -56.28
CA GLN A 11 -53.25 8.52 -56.61
C GLN A 11 -52.95 9.42 -55.39
N PRO A 12 -53.82 9.53 -54.37
CA PRO A 12 -53.52 10.31 -53.17
C PRO A 12 -52.36 9.74 -52.36
N PHE A 13 -52.28 8.41 -52.25
CA PHE A 13 -51.20 7.71 -51.55
C PHE A 13 -49.86 7.85 -52.29
N VAL A 14 -49.86 7.64 -53.61
CA VAL A 14 -48.66 7.80 -54.45
C VAL A 14 -48.17 9.25 -54.42
N TYR A 15 -49.07 10.23 -54.38
CA TYR A 15 -48.73 11.64 -54.27
C TYR A 15 -48.12 11.99 -52.90
N GLN A 16 -48.72 11.51 -51.80
CA GLN A 16 -48.19 11.71 -50.45
C GLN A 16 -46.82 11.05 -50.28
N LEU A 17 -46.66 9.82 -50.77
CA LEU A 17 -45.37 9.13 -50.76
C LEU A 17 -44.30 9.91 -51.54
N GLY A 18 -44.67 10.50 -52.68
CA GLY A 18 -43.79 11.40 -53.43
C GLY A 18 -43.38 12.65 -52.66
N GLN A 19 -44.31 13.27 -51.92
CA GLN A 19 -43.99 14.41 -51.05
C GLN A 19 -43.09 14.02 -49.88
N ASP A 20 -43.35 12.88 -49.24
CA ASP A 20 -42.55 12.37 -48.11
C ASP A 20 -41.14 11.99 -48.57
N MET A 21 -41.01 11.36 -49.74
CA MET A 21 -39.71 11.06 -50.35
C MET A 21 -38.95 12.33 -50.76
N ALA A 22 -39.63 13.35 -51.25
CA ALA A 22 -39.02 14.65 -51.56
C ALA A 22 -38.55 15.37 -50.29
N LYS A 23 -39.34 15.31 -49.21
CA LYS A 23 -38.98 15.87 -47.91
C LYS A 23 -37.75 15.15 -47.32
N LEU A 24 -37.74 13.82 -47.35
CA LEU A 24 -36.59 13.01 -46.95
C LEU A 24 -35.36 13.31 -47.80
N GLY A 25 -35.52 13.44 -49.12
CA GLY A 25 -34.44 13.82 -50.03
C GLY A 25 -33.83 15.18 -49.66
N PHE A 26 -34.68 16.16 -49.37
CA PHE A 26 -34.26 17.50 -48.95
C PHE A 26 -33.57 17.51 -47.58
N GLU A 27 -34.05 16.71 -46.62
CA GLU A 27 -33.41 16.55 -45.31
C GLU A 27 -32.05 15.84 -45.42
N ILE A 28 -31.92 14.83 -46.28
CA ILE A 28 -30.64 14.17 -46.60
C ILE A 28 -29.67 15.13 -47.27
N GLU A 29 -30.14 15.97 -48.19
CA GLU A 29 -29.30 16.95 -48.89
C GLU A 29 -28.83 18.07 -47.95
N LYS A 30 -29.67 18.48 -47.00
CA LYS A 30 -29.26 19.35 -45.88
C LYS A 30 -28.20 18.72 -44.99
N LEU A 31 -28.24 17.40 -44.76
CA LEU A 31 -27.21 16.70 -43.99
C LEU A 31 -25.88 16.61 -44.76
N LYS A 32 -25.92 16.41 -46.08
CA LYS A 32 -24.72 16.40 -46.94
C LYS A 32 -24.02 17.76 -47.00
N ASN A 33 -24.77 18.85 -46.88
CA ASN A 33 -24.28 20.23 -46.92
C ASN A 33 -24.25 20.92 -45.54
N LYS A 34 -24.23 20.16 -44.43
CA LYS A 34 -24.01 20.74 -43.10
C LYS A 34 -22.58 21.27 -42.99
N ALA A 35 -22.38 22.53 -43.38
CA ALA A 35 -21.21 23.29 -42.97
C ALA A 35 -21.28 23.46 -41.45
N VAL A 36 -20.53 22.64 -40.71
CA VAL A 36 -20.36 22.85 -39.26
C VAL A 36 -19.54 24.13 -39.11
N LYS A 37 -20.09 25.11 -38.38
CA LYS A 37 -19.41 26.38 -38.13
C LYS A 37 -18.14 26.10 -37.31
N ALA A 38 -16.99 26.17 -37.98
CA ALA A 38 -15.70 26.01 -37.32
C ALA A 38 -15.29 27.32 -36.64
N ILE A 39 -14.84 27.23 -35.40
CA ILE A 39 -14.29 28.33 -34.63
C ILE A 39 -12.79 28.39 -34.91
N ARG A 40 -12.31 29.51 -35.43
CA ARG A 40 -10.88 29.77 -35.60
C ARG A 40 -10.29 30.23 -34.26
N ILE A 41 -9.33 29.48 -33.75
CA ILE A 41 -8.59 29.81 -32.53
C ILE A 41 -7.19 30.27 -32.93
N VAL A 42 -6.80 31.44 -32.43
CA VAL A 42 -5.49 32.04 -32.66
C VAL A 42 -4.70 31.99 -31.36
N VAL A 43 -3.58 31.27 -31.37
CA VAL A 43 -2.67 31.14 -30.24
C VAL A 43 -1.51 32.11 -30.46
N PRO A 44 -1.24 33.02 -29.51
CA PRO A 44 -0.16 33.99 -29.65
C PRO A 44 1.20 33.30 -29.67
N ALA A 45 2.16 33.96 -30.33
CA ALA A 45 3.56 33.55 -30.31
C ALA A 45 4.11 33.64 -28.89
N LYS A 46 5.03 32.74 -28.58
CA LYS A 46 5.73 32.71 -27.31
C LYS A 46 6.65 33.93 -27.14
N PRO A 47 6.56 34.69 -26.03
CA PRO A 47 7.44 35.84 -25.81
C PRO A 47 8.91 35.41 -25.67
N GLU A 48 9.85 36.20 -26.20
CA GLU A 48 11.29 35.91 -26.23
C GLU A 48 11.85 35.50 -24.86
N LYS A 49 11.46 36.22 -23.81
CA LYS A 49 11.89 35.97 -22.42
C LYS A 49 11.59 34.54 -21.94
N TYR A 50 10.60 33.87 -22.51
CA TYR A 50 10.14 32.56 -22.07
C TYR A 50 10.45 31.43 -23.04
N GLN A 51 11.23 31.67 -24.12
CA GLN A 51 11.50 30.70 -25.18
C GLN A 51 12.00 29.33 -24.70
N GLN A 52 12.68 29.27 -23.55
CA GLN A 52 13.18 28.02 -22.96
C GLN A 52 12.13 27.19 -22.18
N TYR A 53 10.92 27.69 -21.94
CA TYR A 53 9.90 27.02 -21.09
C TYR A 53 8.66 26.58 -21.89
N GLY A 54 8.10 25.40 -21.67
CA GLY A 54 6.80 25.03 -22.25
C GLY A 54 5.68 25.92 -21.68
N LEU A 55 5.13 26.83 -22.50
CA LEU A 55 4.09 27.77 -22.07
C LEU A 55 2.77 27.40 -22.73
N GLU A 56 1.71 27.26 -21.95
CA GLU A 56 0.38 26.91 -22.43
C GLU A 56 -0.49 28.17 -22.57
N ALA A 57 -1.19 28.27 -23.69
CA ALA A 57 -2.28 29.21 -23.87
C ALA A 57 -3.60 28.55 -23.46
N VAL A 58 -4.29 29.15 -22.49
CA VAL A 58 -5.60 28.71 -22.02
C VAL A 58 -6.67 29.41 -22.84
N ILE A 59 -7.52 28.64 -23.49
CA ILE A 59 -8.60 29.13 -24.36
C ILE A 59 -9.94 28.87 -23.67
N ASN A 60 -10.71 29.92 -23.44
CA ASN A 60 -12.10 29.79 -23.00
C ASN A 60 -12.95 29.39 -24.20
N LEU A 61 -13.53 28.18 -24.15
CA LEU A 61 -14.31 27.66 -25.28
C LEU A 61 -15.71 28.26 -25.27
N PRO A 62 -16.30 28.54 -26.46
CA PRO A 62 -17.69 28.95 -26.54
C PRO A 62 -18.61 27.80 -26.09
N PRO A 63 -19.84 28.09 -25.62
CA PRO A 63 -20.75 27.09 -25.06
C PRO A 63 -21.00 25.87 -25.97
N GLU A 64 -20.94 26.07 -27.28
CA GLU A 64 -21.12 25.01 -28.29
C GLU A 64 -20.00 23.97 -28.29
N CYS A 65 -18.82 24.32 -27.78
CA CYS A 65 -17.63 23.46 -27.69
C CYS A 65 -17.27 23.12 -26.23
N GLN A 66 -18.14 23.40 -25.26
CA GLN A 66 -17.89 23.00 -23.88
C GLN A 66 -18.47 21.62 -23.61
N ASN A 67 -17.70 20.74 -22.95
CA ASN A 67 -18.10 19.37 -22.64
C ASN A 67 -18.60 18.65 -23.91
N ALA A 68 -17.82 18.79 -24.99
CA ALA A 68 -18.19 18.30 -26.32
C ALA A 68 -17.04 17.51 -26.95
N ILE A 69 -17.39 16.62 -27.88
CA ILE A 69 -16.43 16.02 -28.80
C ILE A 69 -16.30 16.98 -29.98
N CYS A 70 -15.11 17.52 -30.17
CA CYS A 70 -14.79 18.47 -31.22
C CYS A 70 -13.75 17.91 -32.20
N ILE A 71 -13.88 18.28 -33.48
CA ILE A 71 -12.82 18.11 -34.47
C ILE A 71 -11.88 19.30 -34.36
N LYS A 72 -10.60 19.02 -34.09
CA LYS A 72 -9.51 19.99 -34.19
C LYS A 72 -8.79 19.79 -35.53
N SER A 73 -8.72 20.84 -36.33
CA SER A 73 -7.97 20.86 -37.59
C SER A 73 -6.85 21.90 -37.53
N LYS A 74 -5.60 21.48 -37.72
CA LYS A 74 -4.42 22.35 -37.74
C LYS A 74 -3.50 21.90 -38.88
N ASN A 75 -3.11 22.80 -39.78
CA ASN A 75 -2.20 22.51 -40.90
C ASN A 75 -2.59 21.29 -41.76
N GLY A 76 -3.90 21.01 -41.91
CA GLY A 76 -4.40 19.85 -42.66
C GLY A 76 -4.46 18.55 -41.86
N GLU A 77 -3.95 18.52 -40.64
CA GLU A 77 -4.13 17.40 -39.71
C GLU A 77 -5.43 17.55 -38.94
N ILE A 78 -6.20 16.46 -38.89
CA ILE A 78 -7.49 16.38 -38.21
C ILE A 78 -7.35 15.44 -37.01
N SER A 79 -7.80 15.91 -35.85
CA SER A 79 -7.85 15.12 -34.61
C SER A 79 -9.21 15.27 -33.94
N LEU A 80 -9.69 14.20 -33.31
CA LEU A 80 -10.85 14.25 -32.42
C LEU A 80 -10.35 14.57 -31.01
N ILE A 81 -10.95 15.56 -30.37
CA ILE A 81 -10.64 15.91 -28.98
C ILE A 81 -11.90 16.04 -28.14
N GLU A 82 -11.83 15.57 -26.90
CA GLU A 82 -12.81 15.89 -25.88
C GLU A 82 -12.44 17.23 -25.25
N THR A 83 -13.43 18.10 -25.13
CA THR A 83 -13.26 19.48 -24.64
C THR A 83 -14.03 19.67 -23.34
N LYS A 84 -13.44 20.41 -22.40
CA LYS A 84 -14.08 20.85 -21.15
C LYS A 84 -14.54 22.30 -21.29
N GLU A 85 -14.58 23.06 -20.21
CA GLU A 85 -14.84 24.52 -20.26
C GLU A 85 -13.70 25.30 -20.93
N THR A 86 -12.47 24.82 -20.76
CA THR A 86 -11.25 25.42 -21.34
C THR A 86 -10.41 24.40 -22.08
N LEU A 87 -9.69 24.86 -23.10
CA LEU A 87 -8.69 24.07 -23.82
C LEU A 87 -7.31 24.69 -23.64
N SER A 88 -6.33 23.91 -23.19
CA SER A 88 -4.93 24.33 -23.12
C SER A 88 -4.17 23.84 -24.36
N VAL A 89 -3.40 24.73 -24.99
CA VAL A 89 -2.53 24.39 -26.12
C VAL A 89 -1.16 25.05 -25.91
N TYR A 90 -0.07 24.31 -26.13
CA TYR A 90 1.27 24.90 -26.06
C TYR A 90 1.45 26.01 -27.11
N ALA A 91 1.96 27.16 -26.65
CA ALA A 91 2.35 28.27 -27.49
C ALA A 91 3.64 27.94 -28.24
N GLU A 92 3.62 28.14 -29.56
CA GLU A 92 4.76 27.92 -30.44
C GLU A 92 5.61 29.19 -30.57
N TYR A 93 6.77 29.08 -31.24
CA TYR A 93 7.63 30.23 -31.54
C TYR A 93 6.93 31.29 -32.40
N ASN A 94 5.98 30.88 -33.22
CA ASN A 94 5.19 31.74 -34.08
C ASN A 94 3.71 31.72 -33.66
N VAL A 95 2.96 32.74 -34.10
CA VAL A 95 1.50 32.72 -33.98
C VAL A 95 1.00 31.49 -34.72
N SER A 96 0.20 30.67 -34.02
CA SER A 96 -0.37 29.47 -34.62
C SER A 96 -1.89 29.56 -34.61
N GLU A 97 -2.52 28.97 -35.62
CA GLU A 97 -3.97 28.94 -35.75
C GLU A 97 -4.46 27.52 -35.95
N PHE A 98 -5.66 27.24 -35.45
CA PHE A 98 -6.35 25.99 -35.70
C PHE A 98 -7.86 26.20 -35.66
N TYR A 99 -8.59 25.26 -36.24
CA TYR A 99 -10.04 25.27 -36.29
C TYR A 99 -10.60 24.22 -35.35
N LEU A 100 -11.69 24.58 -34.66
CA LEU A 100 -12.44 23.69 -33.79
C LEU A 100 -13.90 23.61 -34.27
N ALA A 101 -14.39 22.42 -34.54
CA ALA A 101 -15.77 22.20 -34.97
C ALA A 101 -16.45 21.18 -34.03
N PRO A 102 -17.54 21.54 -33.32
CA PRO A 102 -18.23 20.61 -32.43
C PRO A 102 -18.97 19.54 -33.24
N ILE A 103 -18.86 18.27 -32.84
CA ILE A 103 -19.57 17.14 -33.46
C ILE A 103 -20.77 16.75 -32.61
N TYR A 104 -20.54 16.50 -31.33
CA TYR A 104 -21.54 16.04 -30.38
C TYR A 104 -21.30 16.71 -29.03
N ARG A 105 -22.36 17.23 -28.43
CA ARG A 105 -22.35 17.69 -27.05
C ARG A 105 -22.55 16.48 -26.15
N LEU A 106 -21.71 16.33 -25.14
CA LEU A 106 -21.88 15.30 -24.13
C LEU A 106 -22.90 15.83 -23.11
N GLU A 107 -24.16 15.44 -23.28
CA GLU A 107 -25.17 15.58 -22.23
C GLU A 107 -24.89 14.48 -21.22
N ALA A 108 -24.32 14.86 -20.07
CA ALA A 108 -23.94 13.92 -19.03
C ALA A 108 -25.03 13.87 -17.96
N ASP A 109 -25.75 12.74 -17.91
CA ASP A 109 -26.55 12.39 -16.74
C ASP A 109 -25.60 11.90 -15.64
N THR A 110 -25.68 12.53 -14.46
CA THR A 110 -24.82 12.14 -13.32
C THR A 110 -25.43 10.92 -12.63
N ILE A 111 -24.77 9.77 -12.78
CA ILE A 111 -25.03 8.59 -11.97
C ILE A 111 -23.93 8.50 -10.92
N THR A 112 -24.32 8.47 -9.64
CA THR A 112 -23.37 8.29 -8.55
C THR A 112 -23.15 6.79 -8.33
N ALA A 113 -21.90 6.34 -8.45
CA ALA A 113 -21.53 4.98 -8.08
C ALA A 113 -21.43 4.86 -6.56
N ALA A 114 -21.89 3.74 -6.00
CA ALA A 114 -21.65 3.38 -4.62
C ALA A 114 -20.37 2.54 -4.50
N LEU A 115 -19.68 2.68 -3.37
CA LEU A 115 -18.57 1.78 -3.03
C LEU A 115 -19.12 0.39 -2.71
N ASP A 116 -18.33 -0.64 -3.02
CA ASP A 116 -18.67 -2.03 -2.73
C ASP A 116 -18.59 -2.28 -1.22
N GLN A 117 -19.76 -2.40 -0.60
CA GLN A 117 -19.87 -2.60 0.84
C GLN A 117 -19.28 -3.94 1.29
N GLN A 118 -19.29 -4.97 0.43
CA GLN A 118 -18.70 -6.26 0.77
C GLN A 118 -17.19 -6.15 0.90
N GLN A 119 -16.54 -5.46 -0.05
CA GLN A 119 -15.09 -5.22 0.01
C GLN A 119 -14.70 -4.41 1.25
N ILE A 120 -15.50 -3.41 1.64
CA ILE A 120 -15.26 -2.65 2.86
C ILE A 120 -15.29 -3.57 4.08
N ASN A 121 -16.34 -4.40 4.21
CA ASN A 121 -16.49 -5.32 5.34
C ASN A 121 -15.35 -6.35 5.41
N ASP A 122 -14.89 -6.84 4.26
CA ASP A 122 -13.79 -7.81 4.19
C ASP A 122 -12.46 -7.19 4.64
N ILE A 123 -12.21 -5.92 4.27
CA ILE A 123 -11.04 -5.15 4.72
C ILE A 123 -11.08 -4.95 6.23
N ASP A 124 -12.21 -4.50 6.77
CA ASP A 124 -12.38 -4.25 8.21
C ASP A 124 -12.16 -5.54 9.01
N ALA A 125 -12.72 -6.67 8.54
CA ALA A 125 -12.55 -7.97 9.19
C ALA A 125 -11.10 -8.47 9.16
N ALA A 126 -10.34 -8.16 8.10
CA ALA A 126 -8.92 -8.49 8.02
C ALA A 126 -8.08 -7.66 8.99
N GLN A 127 -8.34 -6.35 9.06
CA GLN A 127 -7.66 -5.44 9.99
C GLN A 127 -7.90 -5.82 11.46
N GLU A 128 -9.14 -6.19 11.82
CA GLU A 128 -9.45 -6.59 13.19
C GLU A 128 -8.76 -7.91 13.61
N ARG A 129 -8.50 -8.81 12.66
CA ARG A 129 -7.72 -10.04 12.93
C ARG A 129 -6.25 -9.71 13.14
N GLU A 130 -5.67 -8.87 12.27
CA GLU A 130 -4.28 -8.48 12.37
C GLU A 130 -4.00 -7.71 13.68
N GLU A 131 -4.89 -6.82 14.09
CA GLU A 131 -4.76 -6.10 15.35
C GLU A 131 -4.83 -7.03 16.57
N ARG A 132 -5.73 -8.02 16.54
CA ARG A 132 -5.83 -9.04 17.60
C ARG A 132 -4.57 -9.90 17.69
N GLU A 133 -4.09 -10.42 16.56
CA GLU A 133 -2.86 -11.23 16.52
C GLU A 133 -1.64 -10.42 16.99
N ARG A 134 -1.58 -9.12 16.66
CA ARG A 134 -0.53 -8.22 17.13
C ARG A 134 -0.59 -8.02 18.64
N LYS A 135 -1.77 -7.79 19.22
CA LYS A 135 -1.96 -7.64 20.67
C LYS A 135 -1.60 -8.92 21.40
N GLU A 136 -2.09 -10.07 20.95
CA GLU A 136 -1.77 -11.37 21.56
C GLU A 136 -0.27 -11.68 21.50
N ARG A 137 0.41 -11.33 20.41
CA ARG A 137 1.86 -11.48 20.30
C ARG A 137 2.59 -10.58 21.30
N GLN A 138 2.20 -9.31 21.40
CA GLN A 138 2.80 -8.36 22.34
C GLN A 138 2.62 -8.83 23.79
N GLU A 139 1.41 -9.24 24.17
CA GLU A 139 1.14 -9.77 25.52
C GLU A 139 1.98 -11.03 25.81
N ARG A 140 2.14 -11.92 24.83
CA ARG A 140 3.00 -13.11 24.97
C ARG A 140 4.46 -12.74 25.16
N GLU A 141 5.00 -11.84 24.33
CA GLU A 141 6.40 -11.40 24.42
C GLU A 141 6.69 -10.69 25.75
N GLU A 142 5.77 -9.84 26.23
CA GLU A 142 5.89 -9.18 27.54
C GLU A 142 5.84 -10.19 28.69
N ARG A 143 4.94 -11.17 28.62
CA ARG A 143 4.86 -12.26 29.59
C ARG A 143 6.15 -13.07 29.60
N GLU A 144 6.64 -13.51 28.44
CA GLU A 144 7.89 -14.28 28.33
C GLU A 144 9.09 -13.50 28.88
N LYS A 145 9.17 -12.19 28.61
CA LYS A 145 10.20 -11.32 29.18
C LYS A 145 10.10 -11.23 30.71
N GLY A 146 8.87 -11.14 31.25
CA GLY A 146 8.62 -11.16 32.69
C GLY A 146 9.06 -12.49 33.34
N VAL A 147 8.70 -13.62 32.72
CA VAL A 147 9.11 -14.95 33.17
C VAL A 147 10.64 -15.09 33.13
N TYR A 148 11.28 -14.66 32.05
CA TYR A 148 12.73 -14.68 31.92
C TYR A 148 13.41 -13.89 33.04
N LYS A 149 12.99 -12.65 33.28
CA LYS A 149 13.56 -11.81 34.34
C LYS A 149 13.40 -12.45 35.71
N TYR A 150 12.22 -12.98 36.01
CA TYR A 150 11.95 -13.66 37.27
C TYR A 150 12.86 -14.87 37.47
N LEU A 151 12.90 -15.79 36.50
CA LEU A 151 13.71 -17.00 36.62
C LEU A 151 15.20 -16.69 36.71
N ALA A 152 15.68 -15.72 35.93
CA ALA A 152 17.08 -15.32 35.98
C ALA A 152 17.45 -14.69 37.34
N LYS A 153 16.57 -13.86 37.92
CA LYS A 153 16.73 -13.34 39.28
C LYS A 153 16.76 -14.47 40.29
N TRP A 154 15.78 -15.37 40.21
CA TRP A 154 15.64 -16.49 41.12
C TRP A 154 16.86 -17.43 41.09
N LEU A 155 17.38 -17.74 39.91
CA LEU A 155 18.64 -18.49 39.74
C LEU A 155 19.84 -17.75 40.31
N THR A 156 19.91 -16.43 40.10
CA THR A 156 20.97 -15.58 40.65
C THR A 156 20.99 -15.63 42.18
N ASP A 157 19.82 -15.50 42.80
CA ASP A 157 19.69 -15.43 44.26
C ASP A 157 19.88 -16.79 44.94
N ASN A 158 19.47 -17.89 44.31
CA ASN A 158 19.39 -19.20 44.97
C ASN A 158 20.48 -20.20 44.54
N TYR A 159 21.05 -20.09 43.33
CA TYR A 159 21.89 -21.14 42.74
C TYR A 159 23.22 -20.65 42.14
N LEU A 160 23.37 -19.38 41.78
CA LEU A 160 24.57 -18.93 41.07
C LEU A 160 25.86 -19.19 41.85
N GLU A 161 25.87 -18.94 43.16
CA GLU A 161 27.06 -19.16 43.99
C GLU A 161 27.39 -20.65 44.20
N SER A 162 26.38 -21.52 44.32
CA SER A 162 26.62 -22.96 44.42
C SER A 162 27.13 -23.54 43.11
N VAL A 163 26.57 -23.10 41.98
CA VAL A 163 27.07 -23.49 40.64
C VAL A 163 28.50 -23.00 40.43
N ARG A 164 28.83 -21.77 40.85
CA ARG A 164 30.22 -21.25 40.82
C ARG A 164 31.17 -22.11 41.66
N ALA A 165 30.75 -22.53 42.85
CA ALA A 165 31.54 -23.39 43.71
C ALA A 165 31.79 -24.77 43.08
N ASN A 166 30.76 -25.36 42.45
CA ASN A 166 30.84 -26.66 41.78
C ASN A 166 31.69 -26.62 40.52
N ALA A 167 31.62 -25.54 39.75
CA ALA A 167 32.31 -25.39 38.46
C ALA A 167 33.66 -24.68 38.56
N LYS A 168 34.21 -24.55 39.77
CA LYS A 168 35.39 -23.75 40.08
C LYS A 168 36.61 -24.22 39.28
N SER A 169 37.22 -23.30 38.55
CA SER A 169 38.46 -23.56 37.81
C SER A 169 39.43 -22.38 37.98
N SER A 170 40.51 -22.62 38.71
CA SER A 170 41.53 -21.60 38.97
C SER A 170 42.26 -21.13 37.72
N GLN A 171 42.28 -21.94 36.66
CA GLN A 171 42.87 -21.57 35.38
C GLN A 171 41.97 -20.59 34.62
N LEU A 172 40.69 -20.95 34.46
CA LEU A 172 39.70 -20.12 33.76
C LEU A 172 39.44 -18.79 34.48
N GLU A 173 39.37 -18.82 35.82
CA GLU A 173 39.16 -17.62 36.63
C GLU A 173 40.29 -16.60 36.51
N ARG A 174 41.55 -17.05 36.35
CA ARG A 174 42.69 -16.15 36.09
C ARG A 174 42.57 -15.44 34.73
N GLY A 175 42.01 -16.13 33.73
CA GLY A 175 41.70 -15.57 32.42
C GLY A 175 40.43 -14.71 32.39
N GLY A 176 39.80 -14.45 33.53
CA GLY A 176 38.55 -13.65 33.60
C GLY A 176 37.29 -14.42 33.17
N ILE A 177 37.41 -15.73 32.89
CA ILE A 177 36.29 -16.58 32.52
C ILE A 177 35.56 -17.03 33.80
N LYS A 178 34.29 -16.63 33.93
CA LYS A 178 33.44 -16.88 35.10
C LYS A 178 32.09 -17.42 34.69
N VAL A 179 31.40 -18.04 35.64
CA VAL A 179 30.02 -18.53 35.46
C VAL A 179 29.01 -17.41 35.72
N TYR A 180 28.03 -17.32 34.83
CA TYR A 180 26.91 -16.39 34.88
C TYR A 180 25.60 -17.12 34.60
N VAL A 181 24.49 -16.50 35.00
CA VAL A 181 23.15 -16.87 34.52
C VAL A 181 23.04 -16.47 33.05
N ASN A 182 22.48 -17.36 32.23
CA ASN A 182 22.39 -17.17 30.79
C ASN A 182 21.58 -15.92 30.44
N LYS A 183 22.18 -15.04 29.63
CA LYS A 183 21.60 -13.75 29.25
C LYS A 183 20.77 -13.77 27.96
N ASN A 184 20.69 -14.90 27.27
CA ASN A 184 20.20 -15.00 25.88
C ASN A 184 18.67 -15.23 25.78
N GLY A 185 17.92 -14.91 26.83
CA GLY A 185 16.45 -14.96 26.84
C GLY A 185 15.88 -16.25 27.41
N LEU A 186 14.55 -16.35 27.43
CA LEU A 186 13.84 -17.41 28.15
C LEU A 186 14.19 -18.82 27.65
N GLN A 187 14.20 -19.02 26.34
CA GLN A 187 14.41 -20.34 25.76
C GLN A 187 15.81 -20.87 26.07
N ASP A 188 16.84 -20.03 25.89
CA ASP A 188 18.23 -20.37 26.24
C ASP A 188 18.41 -20.56 27.74
N LEU A 189 17.73 -19.77 28.58
CA LEU A 189 17.76 -19.96 30.04
C LEU A 189 17.16 -21.30 30.45
N LEU A 190 16.06 -21.73 29.82
CA LEU A 190 15.41 -23.01 30.11
C LEU A 190 16.27 -24.21 29.69
N ASP A 191 17.01 -24.08 28.60
CA ASP A 191 17.90 -25.13 28.07
C ASP A 191 19.24 -25.17 28.82
N ARG A 192 19.90 -24.01 28.93
CA ARG A 192 21.23 -23.80 29.51
C ARG A 192 21.17 -22.64 30.52
N PRO A 193 20.74 -22.87 31.77
CA PRO A 193 20.49 -21.80 32.74
C PRO A 193 21.75 -21.03 33.16
N PHE A 194 22.91 -21.67 33.03
CA PHE A 194 24.20 -21.08 33.34
C PHE A 194 25.18 -21.31 32.19
N GLU A 195 26.07 -20.36 31.97
CA GLU A 195 27.18 -20.49 31.03
C GLU A 195 28.42 -19.78 31.55
N ARG A 196 29.57 -20.09 30.96
CA ARG A 196 30.77 -19.26 31.12
C ARG A 196 30.77 -18.18 30.05
N ASN A 197 31.36 -17.03 30.36
CA ASN A 197 31.54 -15.95 29.39
C ASN A 197 32.70 -16.24 28.41
N SER A 198 32.71 -17.41 27.77
CA SER A 198 33.70 -17.78 26.76
C SER A 198 33.13 -18.80 25.78
N HIS A 199 33.59 -18.76 24.53
CA HIS A 199 33.26 -19.73 23.49
C HIS A 199 34.28 -20.86 23.36
N LEU A 200 35.33 -20.86 24.19
CA LEU A 200 36.34 -21.92 24.20
C LEU A 200 35.70 -23.24 24.63
N SER A 201 36.02 -24.31 23.91
CA SER A 201 35.41 -25.64 24.14
C SER A 201 35.70 -26.18 25.54
N ASP A 202 36.89 -25.91 26.09
CA ASP A 202 37.32 -26.27 27.45
C ASP A 202 36.70 -25.38 28.54
N ALA A 203 36.17 -24.22 28.16
CA ALA A 203 35.41 -23.33 29.03
C ALA A 203 33.91 -23.68 29.09
N THR A 204 33.43 -24.63 28.27
CA THR A 204 32.04 -25.11 28.33
C THR A 204 31.71 -25.57 29.75
N LEU A 205 30.55 -25.12 30.26
CA LEU A 205 30.07 -25.52 31.57
C LEU A 205 29.41 -26.89 31.47
N ASP A 206 29.90 -27.87 32.24
CA ASP A 206 29.30 -29.20 32.27
C ASP A 206 27.92 -29.13 32.95
N GLU A 207 26.91 -29.76 32.33
CA GLU A 207 25.53 -29.74 32.83
C GLU A 207 25.40 -30.29 34.26
N SER A 208 26.24 -31.27 34.63
CA SER A 208 26.29 -31.81 36.00
C SER A 208 26.58 -30.75 37.07
N SER A 209 27.21 -29.63 36.69
CA SER A 209 27.50 -28.52 37.61
C SER A 209 26.24 -27.75 38.04
N TYR A 210 25.15 -27.86 37.27
CA TYR A 210 23.91 -27.12 37.48
C TYR A 210 22.62 -27.93 37.32
N THR A 211 22.69 -29.27 37.23
CA THR A 211 21.50 -30.14 37.06
C THR A 211 20.41 -29.89 38.10
N ASP A 212 20.79 -29.71 39.38
CA ASP A 212 19.83 -29.43 40.47
C ASP A 212 19.16 -28.07 40.26
N ALA A 213 19.93 -27.05 39.87
CA ALA A 213 19.43 -25.72 39.59
C ALA A 213 18.48 -25.71 38.37
N LYS A 214 18.82 -26.46 37.31
CA LYS A 214 17.98 -26.61 36.11
C LYS A 214 16.64 -27.28 36.46
N SER A 215 16.68 -28.37 37.24
CA SER A 215 15.48 -29.09 37.67
C SER A 215 14.57 -28.20 38.54
N ALA A 216 15.16 -27.46 39.48
CA ALA A 216 14.42 -26.57 40.36
C ALA A 216 13.82 -25.36 39.61
N MET A 217 14.55 -24.81 38.62
CA MET A 217 14.03 -23.76 37.73
C MET A 217 12.83 -24.24 36.92
N LEU A 218 12.86 -25.47 36.38
CA LEU A 218 11.73 -26.02 35.62
C LEU A 218 10.50 -26.24 36.52
N ALA A 219 10.70 -26.65 37.78
CA ALA A 219 9.62 -26.72 38.76
C ALA A 219 9.04 -25.33 39.09
N GLU A 220 9.91 -24.32 39.25
CA GLU A 220 9.50 -22.94 39.48
C GLU A 220 8.76 -22.36 38.26
N LYS A 221 9.21 -22.67 37.03
CA LYS A 221 8.50 -22.33 35.79
C LYS A 221 7.10 -22.94 35.76
N ALA A 222 6.94 -24.18 36.21
CA ALA A 222 5.62 -24.79 36.32
C ALA A 222 4.71 -24.08 37.34
N ARG A 223 5.26 -23.53 38.42
CA ARG A 223 4.51 -22.69 39.37
C ARG A 223 4.07 -21.36 38.74
N ILE A 224 4.95 -20.73 37.97
CA ILE A 224 4.63 -19.53 37.18
C ILE A 224 3.50 -19.82 36.18
N ASP A 225 3.54 -20.96 35.49
CA ASP A 225 2.50 -21.36 34.53
C ASP A 225 1.14 -21.61 35.20
N ARG A 226 1.13 -22.01 36.48
CA ARG A 226 -0.10 -22.11 37.30
C ARG A 226 -0.53 -20.79 37.92
N GLY A 227 0.21 -19.69 37.72
CA GLY A 227 -0.10 -18.37 38.31
C GLY A 227 0.19 -18.27 39.80
N GLU A 228 1.01 -19.16 40.35
CA GLU A 228 1.35 -19.21 41.79
C GLU A 228 2.48 -18.24 42.18
N VAL A 229 3.02 -17.51 41.21
CA VAL A 229 4.23 -16.70 41.34
C VAL A 229 3.97 -15.29 40.83
N ASP A 230 4.31 -14.30 41.64
CA ASP A 230 4.26 -12.89 41.27
C ASP A 230 5.54 -12.50 40.51
N LEU A 231 5.40 -12.21 39.21
CA LEU A 231 6.53 -11.80 38.35
C LEU A 231 6.98 -10.35 38.63
N SER A 232 6.16 -9.53 39.30
CA SER A 232 6.44 -8.11 39.52
C SER A 232 7.68 -7.89 40.40
N VAL A 233 8.05 -8.88 41.21
CA VAL A 233 9.25 -8.86 42.09
C VAL A 233 10.57 -8.83 41.31
N ALA A 234 10.53 -9.07 40.01
CA ALA A 234 11.70 -9.06 39.13
C ALA A 234 11.62 -8.02 38.01
N THR A 235 10.65 -7.09 38.04
CA THR A 235 10.46 -6.07 37.00
C THR A 235 11.74 -5.26 36.75
N ASP A 236 12.40 -4.84 37.83
CA ASP A 236 13.62 -4.01 37.79
C ASP A 236 14.91 -4.83 37.67
N PHE A 237 14.81 -6.17 37.69
CA PHE A 237 15.97 -7.03 37.58
C PHE A 237 16.50 -7.02 36.15
N ASN A 238 17.82 -6.90 36.03
CA ASN A 238 18.56 -7.05 34.79
C ASN A 238 19.65 -8.11 34.99
N VAL A 239 19.67 -9.10 34.10
CA VAL A 239 20.74 -10.10 34.07
C VAL A 239 22.07 -9.40 33.81
N VAL A 240 23.13 -9.88 34.45
CA VAL A 240 24.49 -9.38 34.22
C VAL A 240 24.82 -9.50 32.74
N ASN A 241 25.09 -8.38 32.08
CA ASN A 241 25.48 -8.37 30.67
C ASN A 241 27.00 -8.59 30.54
N TYR A 242 27.44 -9.84 30.68
CA TYR A 242 28.85 -10.21 30.51
C TYR A 242 29.26 -10.23 29.03
N HIS A 243 30.54 -9.97 28.76
CA HIS A 243 31.11 -10.13 27.42
C HIS A 243 31.83 -11.46 27.30
N TYR A 244 31.66 -12.12 26.14
CA TYR A 244 32.41 -13.34 25.83
C TYR A 244 33.88 -13.02 25.62
N ILE A 245 34.73 -13.89 26.16
CA ILE A 245 36.19 -13.85 26.03
C ILE A 245 36.58 -14.95 25.04
N ASP A 246 37.22 -14.53 23.94
CA ASP A 246 37.58 -15.42 22.84
C ASP A 246 39.02 -15.94 22.92
N ASP A 247 39.90 -15.30 23.71
CA ASP A 247 41.30 -15.69 23.90
C ASP A 247 41.71 -15.64 25.39
N MET A 248 42.46 -16.65 25.86
CA MET A 248 43.15 -16.61 27.15
C MET A 248 44.59 -16.08 26.93
N LEU A 249 44.89 -14.88 27.45
CA LEU A 249 46.25 -14.31 27.52
C LEU A 249 47.13 -15.06 28.53
#